data_AF-N4WYL7-F1
#
_entry.id   AF-N4WYL7-F1
#
_cell.length_a   1.000
_cell.length_b   1.000
_cell.length_c   1.000
_cell.angle_alpha   90.00
_cell.angle_beta   90.00
_cell.angle_gamma   90.00
#
_symmetry.space_group_name_H-M   'P 1'
#
loop_
_entity.id
_entity.type
_entity.pdbx_description
1 polymer ?
#
loop_
_entity_poly.entity_id
_entity_poly.type
_entity_poly.pdbx_seq_one_letter_code
_entity_poly.pdbx_strand_id
1 'polypeptide(L)'
;MKTDTGSDSDVSDAESAGSAQTEEDEDEMAYGPRRAQVTRQKTEASQERVRESAKDGIYRPPKITPMAMPTPEGREARRERRPGKSATLDEFIATELSTAPIAEPSIGSTITQGGRHTKSERERREENERREYEEANFTRLAPESKKEAARKKARQQRDGGFGGEEWRSLGAGIDRIERLTQKKGGNLGSLERSRKRPVGDGPRSSGSAAGDAFEKRRKIVGRYR
;
A
#
# COMPACT_ATOMS: atom_id res chain seq x y z
N MET A 1 -0.63 -70.26 11.71
CA MET A 1 -0.42 -71.16 10.56
C MET A 1 -1.77 -71.27 9.86
N LYS A 2 -1.93 -70.71 8.63
CA LYS A 2 -3.13 -70.79 7.74
C LYS A 2 -4.43 -70.13 8.29
N THR A 3 -5.37 -69.55 7.52
CA THR A 3 -5.56 -69.16 6.08
C THR A 3 -6.77 -68.19 6.07
N ASP A 4 -6.72 -66.98 5.49
CA ASP A 4 -7.03 -66.57 4.10
C ASP A 4 -8.53 -66.50 3.68
N THR A 5 -8.95 -65.29 3.22
CA THR A 5 -9.96 -64.94 2.15
C THR A 5 -11.40 -65.52 2.19
N GLY A 6 -12.49 -64.87 1.73
CA GLY A 6 -12.74 -63.54 1.10
C GLY A 6 -14.00 -63.57 0.19
N SER A 7 -14.83 -62.51 0.16
CA SER A 7 -15.94 -62.22 -0.80
C SER A 7 -16.53 -60.84 -0.43
N ASP A 8 -16.54 -59.72 -1.17
CA ASP A 8 -16.76 -59.36 -2.60
C ASP A 8 -18.24 -59.02 -2.95
N SER A 9 -18.41 -58.02 -3.84
CA SER A 9 -19.64 -57.37 -4.40
C SER A 9 -20.55 -56.53 -3.46
N ASP A 10 -21.21 -55.40 -3.88
CA ASP A 10 -20.94 -54.37 -4.92
C ASP A 10 -21.87 -53.10 -4.75
N VAL A 11 -21.80 -52.11 -5.70
CA VAL A 11 -22.72 -51.02 -6.19
C VAL A 11 -24.12 -50.69 -5.56
N SER A 12 -24.85 -49.58 -5.82
CA SER A 12 -24.65 -48.17 -6.32
C SER A 12 -26.01 -47.38 -6.22
N ASP A 13 -26.09 -46.16 -6.77
CA ASP A 13 -27.28 -45.26 -6.96
C ASP A 13 -27.96 -44.69 -5.68
N ALA A 14 -28.20 -43.38 -5.49
CA ALA A 14 -28.45 -42.19 -6.33
C ALA A 14 -29.94 -41.89 -6.64
N GLU A 15 -30.34 -40.65 -6.34
CA GLU A 15 -31.56 -39.94 -6.74
C GLU A 15 -32.96 -40.54 -6.46
N SER A 16 -33.72 -39.91 -5.56
CA SER A 16 -35.15 -39.67 -5.78
C SER A 16 -35.66 -38.45 -5.01
N ALA A 17 -36.33 -37.53 -5.73
CA ALA A 17 -36.72 -36.23 -5.21
C ALA A 17 -38.04 -36.26 -4.42
N GLY A 18 -38.06 -35.58 -3.28
CA GLY A 18 -39.26 -35.33 -2.48
C GLY A 18 -39.15 -33.97 -1.77
N SER A 19 -39.48 -32.89 -2.49
CA SER A 19 -39.52 -31.54 -1.93
C SER A 19 -40.71 -31.40 -0.98
N ALA A 20 -40.54 -31.79 0.28
CA ALA A 20 -41.42 -31.40 1.36
C ALA A 20 -41.18 -29.92 1.67
N GLN A 21 -42.13 -29.06 1.34
CA GLN A 21 -42.17 -27.72 1.93
C GLN A 21 -42.47 -27.91 3.43
N THR A 22 -41.48 -27.65 4.28
CA THR A 22 -41.62 -27.69 5.73
C THR A 22 -42.03 -26.31 6.25
N GLU A 23 -42.76 -26.29 7.36
CA GLU A 23 -43.38 -25.09 7.98
C GLU A 23 -42.34 -24.07 8.53
N GLU A 24 -41.05 -24.26 8.24
CA GLU A 24 -39.96 -23.36 8.65
C GLU A 24 -39.78 -22.15 7.71
N ASP A 25 -40.29 -22.22 6.48
CA ASP A 25 -40.14 -21.14 5.47
C ASP A 25 -40.99 -19.88 5.76
N GLU A 26 -42.01 -19.95 6.61
CA GLU A 26 -42.93 -18.82 6.85
C GLU A 26 -42.43 -17.79 7.89
N ASP A 27 -41.43 -18.13 8.72
CA ASP A 27 -41.03 -17.32 9.89
C ASP A 27 -39.66 -16.61 9.76
N GLU A 28 -38.87 -16.84 8.71
CA GLU A 28 -37.56 -16.19 8.55
C GLU A 28 -37.68 -14.64 8.44
N MET A 29 -38.78 -14.16 7.87
CA MET A 29 -39.05 -12.72 7.72
C MET A 29 -39.66 -12.05 8.96
N ALA A 30 -40.13 -12.83 9.95
CA ALA A 30 -40.70 -12.31 11.19
C ALA A 30 -39.63 -11.72 12.14
N TYR A 31 -38.41 -12.28 12.11
CA TYR A 31 -37.25 -11.82 12.88
C TYR A 31 -36.47 -10.68 12.19
N GLY A 32 -36.86 -10.30 10.97
CA GLY A 32 -36.26 -9.19 10.23
C GLY A 32 -36.60 -7.80 10.82
N PRO A 33 -35.67 -6.83 10.80
CA PRO A 33 -35.95 -5.47 11.28
C PRO A 33 -37.03 -4.81 10.40
N ARG A 34 -38.10 -4.32 11.04
CA ARG A 34 -39.25 -3.67 10.38
C ARG A 34 -38.81 -2.46 9.56
N ARG A 35 -38.65 -2.63 8.25
CA ARG A 35 -38.09 -1.62 7.32
C ARG A 35 -38.81 -0.26 7.39
N ALA A 36 -40.13 -0.27 7.63
CA ALA A 36 -40.94 0.93 7.80
C ALA A 36 -40.56 1.81 9.03
N GLN A 37 -39.89 1.26 10.04
CA GLN A 37 -39.39 2.03 11.19
C GLN A 37 -37.98 2.60 10.96
N VAL A 38 -37.21 2.02 10.03
CA VAL A 38 -35.86 2.48 9.67
C VAL A 38 -35.92 3.68 8.71
N THR A 39 -36.94 3.71 7.84
CA THR A 39 -37.17 4.82 6.90
C THR A 39 -37.85 6.01 7.59
N ARG A 40 -37.06 6.98 8.06
CA ARG A 40 -37.58 8.31 8.44
C ARG A 40 -38.14 9.02 7.21
N GLN A 41 -39.47 9.01 7.06
CA GLN A 41 -40.14 9.84 6.07
C GLN A 41 -39.87 11.32 6.38
N LYS A 42 -39.20 12.01 5.45
CA LYS A 42 -38.81 13.41 5.59
C LYS A 42 -40.02 14.29 5.27
N THR A 43 -40.84 14.58 6.28
CA THR A 43 -42.00 15.46 6.13
C THR A 43 -41.56 16.91 5.93
N GLU A 44 -41.98 17.53 4.82
CA GLU A 44 -41.64 18.91 4.48
C GLU A 44 -42.28 19.95 5.43
N ALA A 45 -43.30 19.52 6.18
CA ALA A 45 -43.96 20.24 7.29
C ALA A 45 -43.06 20.55 8.51
N SER A 46 -41.74 20.58 8.31
CA SER A 46 -40.71 20.91 9.30
C SER A 46 -40.13 22.33 9.12
N GLN A 47 -40.31 22.97 7.97
CA GLN A 47 -39.84 24.37 7.77
C GLN A 47 -40.84 25.43 8.27
N GLU A 48 -42.14 25.23 8.09
CA GLU A 48 -43.16 26.21 8.54
C GLU A 48 -43.21 26.36 10.06
N ARG A 49 -43.15 25.24 10.81
CA ARG A 49 -43.17 25.25 12.29
C ARG A 49 -42.02 26.05 12.91
N VAL A 50 -40.89 26.22 12.21
CA VAL A 50 -39.78 27.06 12.68
C VAL A 50 -40.11 28.55 12.60
N ARG A 51 -40.95 28.97 11.65
CA ARG A 51 -41.40 30.37 11.51
C ARG A 51 -42.51 30.72 12.50
N GLU A 52 -43.37 29.76 12.82
CA GLU A 52 -44.44 29.97 13.81
C GLU A 52 -43.91 29.99 15.25
N SER A 53 -43.05 29.03 15.62
CA SER A 53 -42.48 28.93 16.97
C SER A 53 -41.51 30.05 17.37
N ALA A 54 -41.19 30.97 16.45
CA ALA A 54 -40.47 32.21 16.75
C ALA A 54 -41.36 33.29 17.42
N LYS A 55 -42.70 33.14 17.39
CA LYS A 55 -43.65 34.10 17.97
C LYS A 55 -43.90 33.89 19.47
N ASP A 56 -43.58 32.70 20.01
CA ASP A 56 -43.88 32.31 21.40
C ASP A 56 -42.93 32.95 22.44
N GLY A 57 -41.95 33.76 22.04
CA GLY A 57 -40.92 34.35 22.92
C GLY A 57 -39.91 33.35 23.53
N ILE A 58 -40.16 32.05 23.40
CA ILE A 58 -39.30 30.97 23.90
C ILE A 58 -38.14 30.76 22.91
N TYR A 59 -36.91 31.08 23.33
CA TYR A 59 -35.72 30.84 22.51
C TYR A 59 -35.54 29.35 22.23
N ARG A 60 -35.53 28.99 20.94
CA ARG A 60 -35.24 27.64 20.45
C ARG A 60 -33.93 27.69 19.65
N PRO A 61 -32.88 26.95 20.03
CA PRO A 61 -31.60 26.98 19.33
C PRO A 61 -31.74 26.44 17.88
N PRO A 62 -30.93 26.93 16.93
CA PRO A 62 -31.02 26.54 15.53
C PRO A 62 -30.66 25.06 15.33
N LYS A 63 -31.42 24.36 14.47
CA LYS A 63 -31.15 22.98 14.10
C LYS A 63 -30.06 22.94 13.02
N ILE A 64 -28.85 22.56 13.41
CA ILE A 64 -27.71 22.41 12.50
C ILE A 64 -27.94 21.22 11.56
N THR A 65 -27.86 21.45 10.25
CA THR A 65 -27.84 20.39 9.25
C THR A 65 -26.45 19.71 9.22
N PRO A 66 -26.35 18.38 9.06
CA PRO A 66 -25.06 17.71 9.00
C PRO A 66 -24.30 18.16 7.75
N MET A 67 -23.26 18.98 7.94
CA MET A 67 -22.31 19.32 6.89
C MET A 67 -21.26 18.22 6.78
N ALA A 68 -20.93 17.82 5.55
CA ALA A 68 -19.81 16.91 5.31
C ALA A 68 -18.49 17.65 5.59
N MET A 69 -17.57 16.98 6.30
CA MET A 69 -16.23 17.51 6.53
C MET A 69 -15.46 17.65 5.21
N PRO A 70 -14.66 18.71 5.01
CA PRO A 70 -13.80 18.82 3.84
C PRO A 70 -12.75 17.71 3.85
N THR A 71 -12.82 16.81 2.86
CA THR A 71 -11.84 15.74 2.65
C THR A 71 -10.61 16.27 1.92
N PRO A 72 -9.39 15.75 2.18
CA PRO A 72 -8.15 16.20 1.54
C PRO A 72 -8.00 15.64 0.11
N GLU A 73 -8.88 16.09 -0.79
CA GLU A 73 -8.86 15.66 -2.19
C GLU A 73 -7.86 16.45 -3.02
N GLY A 74 -6.88 15.74 -3.60
CA GLY A 74 -6.04 16.27 -4.68
C GLY A 74 -4.59 15.82 -4.62
N ARG A 75 -3.86 16.19 -3.56
CA ARG A 75 -2.38 16.06 -3.51
C ARG A 75 -1.86 15.03 -2.51
N GLU A 76 -2.44 14.96 -1.32
CA GLU A 76 -2.01 14.03 -0.26
C GLU A 76 -2.41 12.60 -0.58
N ALA A 77 -3.69 12.36 -0.90
CA ALA A 77 -4.19 11.07 -1.41
C ALA A 77 -3.47 10.59 -2.71
N ARG A 78 -2.79 11.48 -3.46
CA ARG A 78 -1.94 11.10 -4.59
C ARG A 78 -0.50 10.74 -4.19
N ARG A 79 0.01 11.24 -3.05
CA ARG A 79 1.33 10.84 -2.52
C ARG A 79 1.28 9.42 -1.97
N GLU A 80 0.22 9.07 -1.24
CA GLU A 80 0.00 7.71 -0.72
C GLU A 80 -0.12 6.65 -1.83
N ARG A 81 -0.68 7.02 -2.98
CA ARG A 81 -0.85 6.14 -4.16
C ARG A 81 0.43 5.90 -4.96
N ARG A 82 1.56 6.54 -4.62
CA ARG A 82 2.84 6.21 -5.27
C ARG A 82 3.36 4.88 -4.73
N PRO A 83 3.90 3.97 -5.58
CA PRO A 83 4.57 2.78 -5.08
C PRO A 83 5.69 3.22 -4.14
N GLY A 84 5.59 2.80 -2.87
CA GLY A 84 6.45 3.31 -1.81
C GLY A 84 7.92 3.08 -2.13
N LYS A 85 8.73 4.14 -2.01
CA LYS A 85 10.18 4.09 -2.24
C LYS A 85 10.80 2.87 -1.54
N SER A 86 11.76 2.21 -2.18
CA SER A 86 12.60 1.20 -1.53
C SER A 86 13.63 1.92 -0.65
N ALA A 87 13.60 1.64 0.66
CA ALA A 87 14.44 2.32 1.65
C ALA A 87 15.94 2.27 1.29
N THR A 88 16.44 1.09 0.91
CA THR A 88 17.84 0.86 0.54
C THR A 88 18.29 1.64 -0.70
N LEU A 89 17.41 1.92 -1.67
CA LEU A 89 17.76 2.81 -2.79
C LEU A 89 17.73 4.28 -2.38
N ASP A 90 16.83 4.69 -1.47
CA ASP A 90 16.79 6.07 -0.96
C ASP A 90 18.05 6.37 -0.12
N GLU A 91 18.50 5.39 0.67
CA GLU A 91 19.78 5.38 1.40
C GLU A 91 20.98 5.48 0.44
N PHE A 92 21.13 4.54 -0.50
CA PHE A 92 22.21 4.56 -1.51
C PHE A 92 22.25 5.87 -2.33
N ILE A 93 21.09 6.43 -2.67
CA ILE A 93 21.01 7.73 -3.35
C ILE A 93 21.52 8.85 -2.43
N ALA A 94 21.18 8.82 -1.14
CA ALA A 94 21.59 9.85 -0.17
C ALA A 94 23.08 9.76 0.21
N THR A 95 23.63 8.55 0.38
CA THR A 95 24.99 8.32 0.89
C THR A 95 26.05 8.26 -0.20
N GLU A 96 25.78 7.60 -1.33
CA GLU A 96 26.79 7.31 -2.36
C GLU A 96 26.65 8.17 -3.64
N LEU A 97 25.42 8.45 -4.08
CA LEU A 97 25.18 9.22 -5.32
C LEU A 97 25.02 10.73 -5.11
N SER A 98 24.57 11.14 -3.93
CA SER A 98 24.32 12.54 -3.59
C SER A 98 25.59 13.20 -3.06
N THR A 99 25.94 14.35 -3.62
CA THR A 99 27.01 15.21 -3.10
C THR A 99 26.55 16.15 -1.98
N ALA A 100 25.26 16.12 -1.60
CA ALA A 100 24.74 16.92 -0.51
C ALA A 100 25.07 16.28 0.86
N PRO A 101 25.55 17.04 1.84
CA PRO A 101 25.86 16.51 3.17
C PRO A 101 24.60 16.06 3.91
N ILE A 102 24.69 14.90 4.58
CA ILE A 102 23.61 14.36 5.42
C ILE A 102 23.74 14.94 6.84
N ALA A 103 22.61 15.32 7.43
CA ALA A 103 22.57 15.79 8.81
C ALA A 103 22.61 14.61 9.81
N GLU A 104 23.81 14.23 10.24
CA GLU A 104 23.99 13.21 11.28
C GLU A 104 23.62 13.75 12.68
N PRO A 105 22.99 12.93 13.55
CA PRO A 105 22.69 13.31 14.92
C PRO A 105 23.94 13.28 15.80
N SER A 106 23.93 14.03 16.90
CA SER A 106 24.95 13.88 17.94
C SER A 106 24.94 12.47 18.53
N ILE A 107 26.12 11.86 18.71
CA ILE A 107 26.33 10.46 19.10
C ILE A 107 25.49 10.07 20.34
N GLY A 108 25.39 10.94 21.35
CA GLY A 108 24.62 10.67 22.56
C GLY A 108 23.10 10.81 22.42
N SER A 109 22.61 11.46 21.38
CA SER A 109 21.17 11.80 21.22
C SER A 109 20.30 10.66 20.70
N THR A 110 20.92 9.66 20.06
CA THR A 110 20.24 8.46 19.55
C THR A 110 20.06 7.38 20.62
N ILE A 111 20.84 7.43 21.70
CA ILE A 111 20.83 6.42 22.76
C ILE A 111 19.63 6.65 23.68
N THR A 112 18.85 5.59 23.90
CA THR A 112 17.67 5.61 24.79
C THR A 112 17.80 4.57 25.90
N GLN A 113 16.98 4.72 26.93
CA GLN A 113 16.87 3.76 28.04
C GLN A 113 18.22 3.41 28.68
N GLY A 114 19.14 4.39 28.77
CA GLY A 114 20.48 4.20 29.35
C GLY A 114 21.39 3.24 28.58
N GLY A 115 21.25 3.14 27.24
CA GLY A 115 22.06 2.26 26.41
C GLY A 115 21.37 0.97 25.97
N ARG A 116 20.14 0.70 26.43
CA ARG A 116 19.40 -0.53 26.08
C ARG A 116 18.82 -0.53 24.67
N HIS A 117 18.60 0.65 24.07
CA HIS A 117 18.06 0.77 22.72
C HIS A 117 18.62 2.02 22.02
N THR A 118 19.01 1.89 20.75
CA THR A 118 19.49 2.97 19.90
C THR A 118 18.45 3.28 18.82
N LYS A 119 18.03 4.54 18.75
CA LYS A 119 17.02 5.02 17.79
C LYS A 119 17.49 4.84 16.35
N SER A 120 16.72 4.10 15.57
CA SER A 120 16.96 4.00 14.13
C SER A 120 16.72 5.34 13.43
N GLU A 121 17.19 5.46 12.19
CA GLU A 121 16.94 6.67 11.40
C GLU A 121 15.44 6.93 11.21
N ARG A 122 14.65 5.87 11.02
CA ARG A 122 13.19 5.95 10.91
C ARG A 122 12.54 6.37 12.23
N GLU A 123 12.91 5.76 13.35
CA GLU A 123 12.36 6.12 14.66
C GLU A 123 12.64 7.58 15.01
N ARG A 124 13.82 8.08 14.61
CA ARG A 124 14.22 9.49 14.74
C ARG A 124 13.38 10.42 13.86
N ARG A 125 13.07 10.02 12.62
CA ARG A 125 12.15 10.77 11.74
C ARG A 125 10.73 10.79 12.33
N GLU A 126 10.19 9.65 12.77
CA GLU A 126 8.87 9.56 13.40
C GLU A 126 8.78 10.37 14.73
N GLU A 127 9.87 10.47 15.50
CA GLU A 127 9.96 11.32 16.70
C GLU A 127 10.08 12.82 16.35
N ASN A 128 10.87 13.17 15.34
CA ASN A 128 10.96 14.55 14.85
C ASN A 128 9.60 15.04 14.33
N GLU A 129 8.90 14.23 13.51
CA GLU A 129 7.54 14.54 13.05
C GLU A 129 6.55 14.74 14.21
N ARG A 130 6.64 13.90 15.27
CA ARG A 130 5.87 14.10 16.51
C ARG A 130 6.23 15.44 17.17
N ARG A 131 7.51 15.73 17.33
CA ARG A 131 8.00 16.95 17.98
C ARG A 131 7.60 18.20 17.21
N GLU A 132 7.76 18.20 15.89
CA GLU A 132 7.31 19.26 14.99
C GLU A 132 5.79 19.51 15.13
N TYR A 133 4.98 18.45 15.24
CA TYR A 133 3.55 18.59 15.52
C TYR A 133 3.27 19.21 16.90
N GLU A 134 3.96 18.75 17.96
CA GLU A 134 3.77 19.27 19.32
C GLU A 134 4.23 20.74 19.43
N GLU A 135 5.29 21.13 18.71
CA GLU A 135 5.78 22.52 18.62
C GLU A 135 4.89 23.41 17.74
N ALA A 136 4.37 22.91 16.61
CA ALA A 136 3.49 23.68 15.72
C ALA A 136 2.08 23.92 16.30
N ASN A 137 1.54 22.95 17.05
CA ASN A 137 0.21 23.03 17.64
C ASN A 137 0.21 23.39 19.14
N PHE A 138 1.39 23.55 19.74
CA PHE A 138 1.60 23.82 21.17
C PHE A 138 0.85 22.87 22.13
N THR A 139 0.59 21.65 21.68
CA THR A 139 -0.17 20.62 22.40
C THR A 139 0.62 19.32 22.44
N ARG A 140 0.81 18.75 23.64
CA ARG A 140 1.49 17.46 23.79
C ARG A 140 0.59 16.32 23.35
N LEU A 141 1.12 15.37 22.57
CA LEU A 141 0.39 14.15 22.26
C LEU A 141 0.28 13.27 23.51
N ALA A 142 -0.80 12.49 23.57
CA ALA A 142 -0.95 11.42 24.54
C ALA A 142 0.23 10.41 24.48
N PRO A 143 0.50 9.65 25.56
CA PRO A 143 1.38 8.49 25.47
C PRO A 143 0.86 7.46 24.46
N GLU A 144 1.76 6.71 23.84
CA GLU A 144 1.41 5.68 22.84
C GLU A 144 0.33 4.73 23.39
N SER A 145 -0.74 4.51 22.63
CA SER A 145 -1.79 3.58 23.06
C SER A 145 -1.26 2.15 23.10
N LYS A 146 -1.88 1.27 23.92
CA LYS A 146 -1.51 -0.16 23.98
C LYS A 146 -1.49 -0.83 22.59
N LYS A 147 -2.37 -0.39 21.68
CA LYS A 147 -2.45 -0.87 20.28
C LYS A 147 -1.25 -0.42 19.45
N GLU A 148 -0.83 0.83 19.60
CA GLU A 148 0.34 1.38 18.89
C GLU A 148 1.64 0.79 19.44
N ALA A 149 1.80 0.70 20.75
CA ALA A 149 2.94 0.06 21.40
C ALA A 149 3.11 -1.41 20.95
N ALA A 150 2.00 -2.18 20.88
CA ALA A 150 2.02 -3.54 20.34
C ALA A 150 2.43 -3.57 18.85
N ARG A 151 1.91 -2.65 18.03
CA ARG A 151 2.27 -2.53 16.61
C ARG A 151 3.74 -2.13 16.41
N LYS A 152 4.27 -1.25 17.26
CA LYS A 152 5.67 -0.79 17.27
C LYS A 152 6.60 -1.95 17.61
N LYS A 153 6.32 -2.67 18.70
CA LYS A 153 7.05 -3.89 19.09
C LYS A 153 7.04 -4.96 18.00
N ALA A 154 5.88 -5.21 17.37
CA ALA A 154 5.77 -6.18 16.28
C ALA A 154 6.54 -5.76 15.00
N ARG A 155 6.69 -4.46 14.75
CA ARG A 155 7.57 -3.94 13.67
C ARG A 155 9.04 -4.12 14.04
N GLN A 156 9.44 -3.75 15.25
CA GLN A 156 10.82 -3.85 15.72
C GLN A 156 11.32 -5.31 15.70
N GLN A 157 10.45 -6.28 16.03
CA GLN A 157 10.74 -7.72 15.91
C GLN A 157 10.88 -8.22 14.46
N ARG A 158 10.25 -7.54 13.48
CA ARG A 158 10.30 -7.92 12.05
C ARG A 158 11.43 -7.26 11.28
N ASP A 159 11.72 -6.00 11.58
CA ASP A 159 12.64 -5.15 10.82
C ASP A 159 14.08 -5.16 11.39
N GLY A 160 14.34 -5.88 12.49
CA GLY A 160 15.68 -6.27 12.93
C GLY A 160 16.66 -5.13 13.19
N GLY A 161 16.45 -4.33 14.24
CA GLY A 161 17.39 -3.25 14.59
C GLY A 161 18.66 -3.76 15.29
N PHE A 162 19.85 -3.37 14.81
CA PHE A 162 21.13 -3.56 15.51
C PHE A 162 22.00 -2.31 15.37
N GLY A 163 22.64 -1.87 16.45
CA GLY A 163 23.52 -0.69 16.44
C GLY A 163 22.84 0.67 16.20
N GLY A 164 21.54 0.71 15.90
CA GLY A 164 20.84 1.90 15.39
C GLY A 164 20.59 1.84 13.88
N GLU A 165 21.02 0.77 13.21
CA GLU A 165 20.76 0.46 11.81
C GLU A 165 19.62 -0.56 11.68
N GLU A 166 18.94 -0.57 10.53
CA GLU A 166 17.76 -1.39 10.27
C GLU A 166 18.07 -2.58 9.36
N TRP A 167 18.37 -3.75 9.95
CA TRP A 167 18.72 -4.96 9.21
C TRP A 167 17.47 -5.68 8.69
N ARG A 168 16.96 -5.18 7.57
CA ARG A 168 15.83 -5.77 6.87
C ARG A 168 16.17 -7.14 6.28
N SER A 169 15.24 -8.08 6.42
CA SER A 169 15.32 -9.37 5.71
C SER A 169 15.41 -9.14 4.19
N LEU A 170 16.33 -9.84 3.53
CA LEU A 170 16.59 -9.71 2.09
C LEU A 170 15.33 -9.95 1.23
N GLY A 171 14.46 -10.88 1.62
CA GLY A 171 13.17 -11.09 0.93
C GLY A 171 12.20 -9.90 1.04
N ALA A 172 12.35 -9.04 2.05
CA ALA A 172 11.48 -7.90 2.31
C ALA A 172 11.96 -6.61 1.61
N GLY A 173 12.32 -6.70 0.32
CA GLY A 173 12.69 -5.51 -0.45
C GLY A 173 13.24 -5.76 -1.85
N ILE A 174 13.92 -6.89 -2.09
CA ILE A 174 14.60 -7.18 -3.35
C ILE A 174 13.64 -7.12 -4.56
N ASP A 175 12.49 -7.78 -4.52
CA ASP A 175 11.51 -7.72 -5.63
C ASP A 175 10.99 -6.29 -5.91
N ARG A 176 11.10 -5.36 -4.94
CA ARG A 176 10.73 -3.96 -5.16
C ARG A 176 11.88 -3.20 -5.83
N ILE A 177 13.12 -3.44 -5.40
CA ILE A 177 14.32 -2.93 -6.08
C ILE A 177 14.30 -3.41 -7.54
N GLU A 178 14.00 -4.69 -7.77
CA GLU A 178 13.86 -5.25 -9.12
C GLU A 178 12.77 -4.52 -9.90
N ARG A 179 11.53 -4.42 -9.39
CA ARG A 179 10.43 -3.70 -10.09
C ARG A 179 10.70 -2.20 -10.32
N LEU A 180 11.51 -1.54 -9.48
CA LEU A 180 11.87 -0.13 -9.64
C LEU A 180 13.05 0.09 -10.59
N THR A 181 13.98 -0.87 -10.65
CA THR A 181 15.14 -0.85 -11.57
C THR A 181 14.82 -1.42 -12.95
N GLN A 182 13.82 -2.31 -13.04
CA GLN A 182 13.18 -2.70 -14.29
C GLN A 182 12.56 -1.45 -14.93
N LYS A 183 13.29 -0.94 -15.92
CA LYS A 183 13.11 0.31 -16.63
C LYS A 183 11.64 0.59 -17.00
N LYS A 184 11.20 1.84 -16.80
CA LYS A 184 9.91 2.43 -17.27
C LYS A 184 9.82 2.49 -18.81
N GLY A 185 9.94 1.35 -19.46
CA GLY A 185 10.14 1.19 -20.89
C GLY A 185 10.25 -0.30 -21.21
N GLY A 186 9.13 -1.00 -21.07
CA GLY A 186 8.99 -2.37 -21.55
C GLY A 186 9.39 -2.44 -23.02
N ASN A 187 10.29 -3.37 -23.34
CA ASN A 187 10.77 -3.71 -24.66
C ASN A 187 10.98 -2.53 -25.65
N LEU A 188 11.60 -1.42 -25.18
CA LEU A 188 11.99 -0.26 -26.01
C LEU A 188 12.50 -0.70 -27.40
N GLY A 189 12.09 -0.03 -28.47
CA GLY A 189 12.48 -0.40 -29.82
C GLY A 189 14.01 -0.34 -30.02
N SER A 190 14.57 -1.10 -30.97
CA SER A 190 16.02 -1.09 -31.25
C SER A 190 16.56 0.34 -31.46
N LEU A 191 15.78 1.20 -32.12
CA LEU A 191 16.08 2.62 -32.32
C LEU A 191 16.13 3.42 -31.00
N GLU A 192 15.20 3.18 -30.07
CA GLU A 192 15.19 3.86 -28.77
C GLU A 192 16.32 3.35 -27.84
N ARG A 193 16.71 2.08 -27.98
CA ARG A 193 17.92 1.55 -27.31
C ARG A 193 19.15 2.27 -27.86
N SER A 194 19.28 2.38 -29.19
CA SER A 194 20.36 3.11 -29.85
C SER A 194 20.46 4.57 -29.36
N ARG A 195 19.34 5.31 -29.38
CA ARG A 195 19.27 6.72 -28.95
C ARG A 195 19.53 6.95 -27.45
N LYS A 196 19.43 5.90 -26.61
CA LYS A 196 19.67 5.96 -25.16
C LYS A 196 21.04 5.43 -24.74
N ARG A 197 21.86 4.91 -25.68
CA ARG A 197 23.28 4.67 -25.40
C ARG A 197 23.99 6.03 -25.40
N PRO A 198 24.91 6.29 -24.45
CA PRO A 198 25.78 7.45 -24.59
C PRO A 198 26.55 7.28 -25.91
N VAL A 199 26.53 8.33 -26.74
CA VAL A 199 27.36 8.39 -27.96
C VAL A 199 28.79 8.75 -27.54
N GLY A 200 29.37 7.89 -26.69
CA GLY A 200 30.82 7.85 -26.52
C GLY A 200 31.41 7.46 -27.87
N ASP A 201 32.37 8.24 -28.34
CA ASP A 201 32.99 8.04 -29.65
C ASP A 201 33.97 6.85 -29.55
N GLY A 202 33.39 5.65 -29.49
CA GLY A 202 34.13 4.40 -29.62
C GLY A 202 34.86 4.37 -30.97
N PRO A 203 35.97 3.62 -31.09
CA PRO A 203 36.93 3.78 -32.17
C PRO A 203 36.27 3.70 -33.55
N ARG A 204 36.11 4.86 -34.20
CA ARG A 204 35.54 5.04 -35.55
C ARG A 204 36.41 4.45 -36.68
N SER A 205 37.43 3.63 -36.36
CA SER A 205 38.48 3.20 -37.31
C SER A 205 38.19 1.90 -38.07
N SER A 206 37.03 1.26 -37.88
CA SER A 206 36.60 0.17 -38.79
C SER A 206 35.10 0.23 -39.11
N GLY A 207 34.79 0.75 -40.31
CA GLY A 207 33.43 0.86 -40.85
C GLY A 207 32.74 -0.47 -41.20
N SER A 208 33.30 -1.61 -40.79
CA SER A 208 32.84 -2.95 -41.19
C SER A 208 31.47 -3.32 -40.61
N ALA A 209 31.10 -2.83 -39.42
CA ALA A 209 29.90 -3.31 -38.73
C ALA A 209 28.56 -2.85 -39.35
N ALA A 210 28.52 -1.71 -40.03
CA ALA A 210 27.28 -1.10 -40.52
C ALA A 210 26.76 -1.71 -41.84
N GLY A 211 27.65 -2.28 -42.68
CA GLY A 211 27.30 -2.92 -43.95
C GLY A 211 27.13 -4.44 -43.89
N ASP A 212 27.80 -5.10 -42.95
CA ASP A 212 28.00 -6.55 -42.92
C ASP A 212 26.68 -7.36 -42.86
N ALA A 213 25.67 -6.88 -42.14
CA ALA A 213 24.34 -7.49 -42.12
C ALA A 213 23.57 -7.35 -43.45
N PHE A 214 23.79 -6.24 -44.18
CA PHE A 214 23.21 -6.02 -45.51
C PHE A 214 23.93 -6.87 -46.56
N GLU A 215 25.26 -6.95 -46.52
CA GLU A 215 26.04 -7.80 -47.42
C GLU A 215 25.74 -9.29 -47.23
N LYS A 216 25.56 -9.75 -45.98
CA LYS A 216 25.12 -11.12 -45.68
C LYS A 216 23.76 -11.42 -46.29
N ARG A 217 22.78 -10.51 -46.18
CA ARG A 217 21.46 -10.65 -46.85
C ARG A 217 21.61 -10.65 -48.37
N ARG A 218 22.39 -9.72 -48.95
CA ARG A 218 22.67 -9.67 -50.40
C ARG A 218 23.27 -10.97 -50.92
N LYS A 219 24.24 -11.55 -50.19
CA LYS A 219 24.90 -12.83 -50.53
C LYS A 219 23.98 -14.06 -50.37
N ILE A 220 22.92 -13.96 -49.57
CA ILE A 220 21.89 -15.01 -49.47
C ILE A 220 20.91 -14.86 -50.65
N VAL A 221 20.34 -13.65 -50.86
CA VAL A 221 19.38 -13.39 -51.94
C VAL A 221 19.98 -13.66 -53.33
N GLY A 222 21.23 -13.26 -53.56
CA GLY A 222 21.96 -13.55 -54.79
C GLY A 222 22.36 -15.03 -54.99
N ARG A 223 22.07 -15.91 -54.03
CA ARG A 223 22.28 -17.38 -54.13
C ARG A 223 20.98 -18.13 -54.45
N TYR A 224 19.85 -17.44 -54.50
CA TYR A 224 18.53 -17.96 -54.88
C TYR A 224 18.05 -17.37 -56.23
N ARG A 225 18.99 -16.90 -57.05
CA ARG A 225 18.82 -16.58 -58.47
C ARG A 225 19.73 -17.48 -59.30
#